data_AF-A0AAV6YUU7-F1
#
_entry.id   AF-A0AAV6YUU7-F1
#
_cell.length_a   1.000
_cell.length_b   1.000
_cell.length_c   1.000
_cell.angle_alpha   90.00
_cell.angle_beta   90.00
_cell.angle_gamma   90.00
#
_symmetry.space_group_name_H-M   'P 1'
#
loop_
_entity.id
_entity.type
_entity.pdbx_description
1 polymer ?
#
loop_
_entity_poly.entity_id
_entity_poly.type
_entity_poly.pdbx_seq_one_letter_code
_entity_poly.pdbx_strand_id
1 'polypeptide(L)'
;TTDELENLSLEIKKAANNVRSRLKSMEQSIEQDNIQSSADLRIRKSQHSVLSRKFVDVMTKYNEAQVDFRERSKWRIQRQLEITGKSTTDAELEEMLESGNPNIFTSGVRY
;
A
#
# COMPACT_ATOMS: atom_id res chain seq x y z
N THR A 1 -14.70 -8.17 -8.54
CA THR A 1 -14.61 -9.32 -7.60
C THR A 1 -13.36 -9.15 -6.75
N THR A 2 -13.25 -9.82 -5.60
CA THR A 2 -12.06 -9.78 -4.72
C THR A 2 -10.74 -9.99 -5.49
N ASP A 3 -10.80 -10.83 -6.53
CA ASP A 3 -9.68 -11.20 -7.37
C ASP A 3 -9.19 -10.03 -8.26
N GLU A 4 -10.08 -9.13 -8.67
CA GLU A 4 -9.70 -7.93 -9.43
C GLU A 4 -8.91 -6.94 -8.57
N LEU A 5 -9.29 -6.80 -7.29
CA LEU A 5 -8.58 -5.94 -6.34
C LEU A 5 -7.19 -6.50 -6.00
N GLU A 6 -7.10 -7.82 -5.84
CA GLU A 6 -5.83 -8.50 -5.60
C GLU A 6 -4.89 -8.40 -6.80
N ASN A 7 -5.41 -8.63 -8.02
CA ASN A 7 -4.65 -8.44 -9.25
C ASN A 7 -4.16 -7.00 -9.41
N LEU A 8 -5.01 -6.00 -9.15
CA LEU A 8 -4.61 -4.60 -9.21
C LEU A 8 -3.50 -4.26 -8.19
N SER A 9 -3.58 -4.80 -6.97
CA SER A 9 -2.53 -4.65 -5.95
C SER A 9 -1.20 -5.25 -6.41
N LEU A 10 -1.23 -6.42 -7.05
CA LEU A 10 -0.05 -7.07 -7.62
C LEU A 10 0.57 -6.25 -8.76
N GLU A 11 -0.25 -5.71 -9.65
CA GLU A 11 0.20 -4.83 -10.74
C GLU A 11 0.84 -3.55 -10.21
N ILE A 12 0.22 -2.89 -9.23
CA ILE A 12 0.76 -1.71 -8.56
C ILE A 12 2.10 -2.01 -7.92
N LYS A 13 2.21 -3.14 -7.20
CA LYS A 13 3.48 -3.58 -6.57
C LYS A 13 4.57 -3.82 -7.62
N LYS A 14 4.23 -4.45 -8.75
CA LYS A 14 5.17 -4.69 -9.85
C LYS A 14 5.65 -3.37 -10.48
N ALA A 15 4.72 -2.46 -10.78
CA ALA A 15 5.02 -1.15 -11.34
C ALA A 15 5.89 -0.31 -10.38
N ALA A 16 5.55 -0.28 -9.09
CA ALA A 16 6.31 0.45 -8.08
C ALA A 16 7.75 -0.06 -7.95
N ASN A 17 7.95 -1.38 -7.98
CA ASN A 17 9.29 -1.97 -7.98
C ASN A 17 10.09 -1.60 -9.23
N ASN A 18 9.46 -1.58 -10.39
CA ASN A 18 10.11 -1.16 -11.63
C ASN A 18 10.55 0.31 -11.57
N VAL A 19 9.66 1.21 -11.14
CA VAL A 19 9.96 2.64 -10.98
C VAL A 19 11.11 2.84 -9.99
N ARG A 20 11.05 2.19 -8.82
CA ARG A 20 12.12 2.23 -7.81
C ARG A 20 13.47 1.79 -8.38
N SER A 21 13.50 0.69 -9.14
CA SER A 21 14.73 0.21 -9.76
C SER A 21 15.30 1.23 -10.76
N ARG A 22 14.44 1.85 -11.58
CA ARG A 22 14.89 2.83 -12.59
C ARG A 22 15.38 4.13 -11.95
N LEU A 23 14.74 4.59 -10.88
CA LEU A 23 15.21 5.73 -10.09
C LEU A 23 16.59 5.45 -9.49
N LYS A 24 16.78 4.26 -8.90
CA LYS A 24 18.09 3.86 -8.35
C LYS A 24 19.19 3.80 -9.41
N SER A 25 18.90 3.27 -10.60
CA SER A 25 19.87 3.29 -11.70
C SER A 25 20.20 4.71 -12.16
N MET A 26 19.21 5.62 -12.16
CA MET A 26 19.41 7.02 -12.49
C MET A 26 20.32 7.72 -11.49
N GLU A 27 20.09 7.49 -10.19
CA GLU A 27 20.92 7.98 -9.08
C GLU A 27 22.38 7.50 -9.23
N GLN A 28 22.61 6.21 -9.40
CA GLN A 28 23.96 5.64 -9.57
C GLN A 28 24.71 6.26 -10.75
N SER A 29 24.02 6.45 -11.89
CA SER A 29 24.66 7.05 -13.06
C SER A 29 24.91 8.56 -12.87
N ILE A 30 24.10 9.27 -12.07
CA ILE A 30 24.37 10.67 -11.70
C ILE A 30 25.61 10.76 -10.80
N GLU A 31 25.79 9.82 -9.88
CA GLU A 31 26.94 9.77 -8.98
C GLU A 31 28.26 9.47 -9.72
N GLN A 32 28.22 8.62 -10.74
CA GLN A 32 29.39 8.29 -11.57
C GLN A 32 29.88 9.46 -12.42
N ASP A 33 28.97 10.31 -12.92
CA ASP A 33 29.29 11.43 -13.81
C ASP A 33 29.72 12.72 -13.08
N ASN A 34 29.94 12.66 -11.76
CA ASN A 34 30.12 13.83 -10.90
C ASN A 34 31.51 14.52 -11.04
N ILE A 35 32.31 14.12 -12.04
CA ILE A 35 33.66 14.64 -12.29
C ILE A 35 33.62 15.97 -13.07
N GLN A 36 32.57 16.24 -13.87
CA GLN A 36 32.44 17.47 -14.65
C GLN A 36 31.00 18.02 -14.58
N SER A 37 30.81 19.23 -14.04
CA SER A 37 29.49 19.87 -13.97
C SER A 37 28.99 20.31 -15.35
N SER A 38 28.22 19.45 -16.01
CA SER A 38 27.62 19.71 -17.33
C SER A 38 26.14 20.11 -17.22
N ALA A 39 25.61 20.73 -18.28
CA ALA A 39 24.17 20.99 -18.39
C ALA A 39 23.35 19.69 -18.33
N ASP A 40 23.86 18.62 -18.94
CA ASP A 40 23.25 17.29 -18.91
C ASP A 40 23.15 16.74 -17.48
N LEU A 41 24.22 16.83 -16.69
CA LEU A 41 24.22 16.39 -15.29
C LEU A 41 23.18 17.15 -14.46
N ARG A 42 23.02 18.46 -14.68
CA ARG A 42 21.99 19.27 -14.00
C ARG A 42 20.58 18.86 -14.40
N ILE A 43 20.35 18.61 -15.69
CA ILE A 43 19.06 18.14 -16.20
C ILE A 43 18.72 16.79 -15.55
N ARG A 44 19.65 15.85 -15.54
CA ARG A 44 19.44 14.52 -14.94
C ARG A 44 19.17 14.58 -13.44
N LYS A 45 19.95 15.39 -12.68
CA LYS A 45 19.69 15.64 -11.25
C LYS A 45 18.29 16.21 -11.01
N SER A 46 17.87 17.18 -11.82
CA SER A 46 16.53 17.78 -11.73
C SER A 46 15.42 16.76 -12.02
N GLN A 47 15.57 15.98 -13.11
CA GLN A 47 14.61 14.95 -13.49
C GLN A 47 14.49 13.86 -12.42
N HIS A 48 15.62 13.35 -11.91
CA HIS A 48 15.62 12.38 -10.81
C HIS A 48 14.85 12.92 -9.60
N SER A 49 15.13 14.17 -9.21
CA SER A 49 14.48 14.81 -8.06
C SER A 49 12.95 14.95 -8.25
N VAL A 50 12.50 15.35 -9.44
CA VAL A 50 11.07 15.48 -9.77
C VAL A 50 10.38 14.11 -9.78
N LEU A 51 10.98 13.11 -10.42
CA LEU A 51 10.42 11.77 -10.53
C LEU A 51 10.33 11.08 -9.17
N SER A 52 11.37 11.21 -8.34
CA SER A 52 11.38 10.64 -6.99
C SER A 52 10.31 11.25 -6.09
N ARG A 53 10.11 12.58 -6.14
CA ARG A 53 8.98 13.23 -5.42
C ARG A 53 7.63 12.71 -5.89
N LYS A 54 7.39 12.70 -7.20
CA LYS A 54 6.12 12.18 -7.75
C LYS A 54 5.87 10.72 -7.38
N PHE A 55 6.92 9.90 -7.35
CA PHE A 55 6.80 8.51 -6.95
C PHE A 55 6.39 8.38 -5.48
N VAL A 56 7.02 9.13 -4.58
CA VAL A 56 6.62 9.18 -3.17
C VAL A 56 5.16 9.64 -3.04
N ASP A 57 4.77 10.73 -3.71
CA ASP A 57 3.40 11.26 -3.65
C ASP A 57 2.35 10.21 -4.07
N VAL A 58 2.60 9.47 -5.14
CA VAL A 58 1.69 8.42 -5.62
C VAL A 58 1.65 7.25 -4.66
N MET A 59 2.80 6.83 -4.11
CA MET A 59 2.85 5.72 -3.16
C MET A 59 2.20 6.08 -1.81
N THR A 60 2.29 7.34 -1.39
CA THR A 60 1.57 7.83 -0.20
C THR A 60 0.06 7.78 -0.42
N LYS A 61 -0.45 8.30 -1.55
CA LYS A 61 -1.88 8.22 -1.89
C LYS A 61 -2.38 6.79 -1.98
N TYR A 62 -1.56 5.89 -2.52
CA TYR A 62 -1.88 4.47 -2.53
C TYR A 62 -1.99 3.89 -1.12
N ASN A 63 -1.05 4.22 -0.23
CA ASN A 63 -1.09 3.77 1.16
C ASN A 63 -2.31 4.30 1.91
N GLU A 64 -2.65 5.59 1.74
CA GLU A 64 -3.87 6.20 2.29
C GLU A 64 -5.12 5.44 1.83
N ALA A 65 -5.24 5.16 0.53
CA ALA A 65 -6.37 4.39 0.00
C ALA A 65 -6.45 2.96 0.57
N GLN A 66 -5.31 2.31 0.83
CA GLN A 66 -5.27 0.99 1.47
C GLN A 66 -5.71 1.03 2.93
N VAL A 67 -5.26 2.05 3.67
CA VAL A 67 -5.65 2.24 5.09
C VAL A 67 -7.14 2.51 5.19
N ASP A 68 -7.68 3.42 4.38
CA ASP A 68 -9.12 3.71 4.30
C ASP A 68 -9.94 2.45 4.00
N PHE A 69 -9.47 1.62 3.06
CA PHE A 69 -10.13 0.37 2.73
C PHE A 69 -10.12 -0.62 3.89
N ARG A 70 -8.99 -0.73 4.61
CA ARG A 70 -8.86 -1.59 5.80
C ARG A 70 -9.82 -1.13 6.89
N GLU A 71 -9.85 0.16 7.20
CA GLU A 71 -10.74 0.73 8.23
C GLU A 71 -12.21 0.54 7.90
N ARG A 72 -12.61 0.79 6.64
CA ARG A 72 -14.00 0.53 6.19
C ARG A 72 -14.37 -0.95 6.28
N SER A 73 -13.43 -1.85 5.93
CA SER A 73 -13.66 -3.29 6.03
C SER A 73 -13.82 -3.73 7.48
N LYS A 74 -12.97 -3.21 8.38
CA LYS A 74 -13.06 -3.42 9.82
C LYS A 74 -14.41 -2.96 10.37
N TRP A 75 -14.83 -1.73 10.07
CA TRP A 75 -16.12 -1.19 10.49
C TRP A 75 -17.30 -2.05 10.02
N ARG A 76 -17.26 -2.54 8.77
CA ARG A 76 -18.31 -3.43 8.24
C ARG A 76 -18.41 -4.73 9.02
N ILE A 77 -17.28 -5.34 9.38
CA ILE A 77 -17.24 -6.59 10.15
C ILE A 77 -17.74 -6.37 11.58
N GLN A 78 -17.27 -5.30 12.24
CA GLN A 78 -17.74 -4.91 13.56
C GLN A 78 -19.27 -4.77 13.58
N ARG A 79 -19.81 -4.08 12.57
CA ARG A 79 -21.25 -3.88 12.45
C ARG A 79 -22.01 -5.20 12.29
N GLN A 80 -21.47 -6.16 11.54
CA GLN A 80 -22.08 -7.49 11.41
C GLN A 80 -22.07 -8.26 12.74
N LEU A 81 -20.97 -8.17 13.50
CA LEU A 81 -20.87 -8.80 14.83
C LEU A 81 -21.89 -8.21 15.82
N GLU A 82 -22.03 -6.88 15.84
CA GLU A 82 -23.03 -6.19 16.68
C GLU A 82 -24.46 -6.64 16.35
N ILE A 83 -24.81 -6.78 15.08
CA ILE A 83 -26.14 -7.25 14.64
C ILE A 83 -26.40 -8.67 15.15
N THR A 84 -25.37 -9.52 15.22
CA THR A 84 -25.46 -10.88 15.79
C THR A 84 -25.44 -10.91 17.33
N GLY A 85 -25.43 -9.75 17.99
CA GLY A 85 -25.40 -9.64 19.45
C GLY A 85 -24.02 -9.85 20.07
N LYS A 86 -22.96 -9.90 19.27
CA LYS A 86 -21.58 -9.98 19.75
C LYS A 86 -21.01 -8.57 19.88
N SER A 87 -20.78 -8.11 21.10
CA SER A 87 -19.97 -6.92 21.35
C SER A 87 -18.50 -7.33 21.20
N THR A 88 -17.78 -6.70 20.27
CA THR A 88 -16.37 -6.96 20.03
C THR A 88 -15.62 -5.63 20.09
N THR A 89 -14.57 -5.58 20.90
CA THR A 89 -13.72 -4.39 21.01
C THR A 89 -12.81 -4.24 19.78
N ASP A 90 -12.29 -3.04 19.55
CA ASP A 90 -11.42 -2.76 18.42
C ASP A 90 -10.15 -3.64 18.39
N ALA A 91 -9.61 -3.96 19.56
CA ALA A 91 -8.43 -4.80 19.74
C ALA A 91 -8.71 -6.27 19.45
N GLU A 92 -9.83 -6.81 19.95
CA GLU A 92 -10.26 -8.19 19.64
C GLU A 92 -10.54 -8.33 18.14
N LEU A 93 -11.16 -7.31 17.53
CA LEU A 93 -11.42 -7.34 16.09
C LEU A 93 -10.12 -7.34 15.26
N GLU A 94 -9.09 -6.62 15.71
CA GLU A 94 -7.78 -6.62 15.05
C GLU A 94 -7.10 -8.00 15.18
N GLU A 95 -7.13 -8.61 16.37
CA GLU A 95 -6.63 -9.98 16.58
C GLU A 95 -7.34 -11.00 15.69
N MET A 96 -8.67 -10.86 15.54
CA MET A 96 -9.46 -11.70 14.64
C MET A 96 -9.06 -11.54 13.18
N LEU A 97 -8.75 -10.31 12.73
CA LEU A 97 -8.27 -10.03 11.38
C LEU A 97 -6.85 -10.57 11.14
N GLU A 98 -5.96 -10.46 12.13
CA GLU A 98 -4.59 -10.98 12.08
C GLU A 98 -4.54 -12.52 12.09
N SER A 99 -5.49 -13.16 12.76
CA SER A 99 -5.58 -14.63 12.85
C SER A 99 -5.86 -15.32 11.50
N GLY A 100 -6.37 -14.57 10.51
CA GLY A 100 -6.67 -15.08 9.17
C GLY A 100 -7.73 -16.19 9.10
N ASN A 101 -8.44 -16.47 10.19
CA ASN A 101 -9.42 -17.56 10.26
C ASN A 101 -10.85 -17.05 10.02
N PRO A 102 -11.46 -17.26 8.84
CA PRO A 102 -12.80 -16.76 8.54
C PRO A 102 -13.92 -17.36 9.42
N ASN A 103 -13.68 -18.53 10.04
CA ASN A 103 -14.67 -19.18 10.91
C ASN A 103 -14.86 -18.47 12.26
N ILE A 104 -13.93 -17.58 12.63
CA ILE A 104 -14.02 -16.81 13.87
C ILE A 104 -15.23 -15.85 13.87
N PHE A 105 -15.67 -15.40 12.69
CA PHE A 105 -16.86 -14.54 12.56
C PHE A 105 -18.19 -15.33 12.65
N THR A 106 -18.19 -16.63 12.34
CA THR A 106 -19.40 -17.47 12.26
C THR A 106 -19.61 -18.38 13.48
N SER A 107 -18.60 -18.56 14.32
CA SER A 107 -18.56 -19.51 15.45
C SER A 107 -19.53 -19.27 16.62
N GLY A 108 -20.45 -18.29 16.51
CA GLY A 108 -21.45 -18.01 17.57
C GLY A 108 -22.90 -17.99 17.10
N VAL A 109 -23.19 -18.33 15.85
CA VAL A 109 -24.57 -18.52 15.38
C VAL A 109 -25.04 -19.90 15.87
N ARG A 110 -25.46 -19.98 17.13
CA ARG A 110 -26.28 -21.11 17.61
C ARG A 110 -27.73 -20.80 17.25
N TYR A 111 -28.34 -21.69 16.47
CA TYR A 111 -29.80 -21.76 16.28
C TYR A 111 -30.51 -22.01 17.61
#